data_AF-M0F4K3-F1
#
_entry.id   AF-M0F4K3-F1
#
_cell.length_a   1.000
_cell.length_b   1.000
_cell.length_c   1.000
_cell.angle_alpha   90.00
_cell.angle_beta   90.00
_cell.angle_gamma   90.00
#
_symmetry.space_group_name_H-M   'P 1'
#
loop_
_entity.id
_entity.type
_entity.pdbx_description
1 polymer ?
#
loop_
_entity_poly.entity_id
_entity_poly.type
_entity_poly.pdbx_seq_one_letter_code
_entity_poly.pdbx_strand_id
1 'polypeptide(L)'
;MSVNEDAARRLLSGSERIAARAAGQSLTEYAREHYGTSALMEAADGGPSASETAADVDALALQAMDGADRVKANAKNVSPSAYLRAEYDIDPRRYSDVDDLHNAILAELEGQR
;
A
#
# COMPACT_ATOMS: atom_id res chain seq x y z
N MET A 1 -7.40 -5.06 -25.04
CA MET A 1 -6.81 -4.88 -23.71
C MET A 1 -7.88 -5.19 -22.69
N SER A 2 -7.70 -6.28 -21.95
CA SER A 2 -8.71 -6.87 -21.07
C SER A 2 -8.92 -6.00 -19.82
N VAL A 3 -9.94 -5.15 -19.87
CA VAL A 3 -10.54 -4.58 -18.66
C VAL A 3 -10.95 -5.76 -17.77
N ASN A 4 -10.33 -5.86 -16.58
CA ASN A 4 -10.65 -6.74 -15.42
C ASN A 4 -9.57 -7.75 -14.97
N GLU A 5 -8.45 -7.97 -15.67
CA GLU A 5 -7.43 -8.90 -15.13
C GLU A 5 -6.69 -8.30 -13.92
N ASP A 6 -6.44 -6.99 -13.93
CA ASP A 6 -5.75 -6.29 -12.83
C ASP A 6 -6.62 -6.22 -11.56
N ALA A 7 -7.92 -5.94 -11.71
CA ALA A 7 -8.91 -6.00 -10.64
C ALA A 7 -9.01 -7.42 -10.05
N ALA A 8 -9.01 -8.46 -10.91
CA ALA A 8 -8.97 -9.84 -10.45
C ALA A 8 -7.68 -10.18 -9.70
N ARG A 9 -6.52 -9.65 -10.14
CA ARG A 9 -5.24 -9.84 -9.43
C ARG A 9 -5.22 -9.17 -8.06
N ARG A 10 -5.90 -8.03 -7.92
CA ARG A 10 -6.07 -7.32 -6.65
C ARG A 10 -7.02 -8.04 -5.70
N LEU A 11 -8.10 -8.61 -6.24
CA LEU A 11 -9.11 -9.30 -5.46
C LEU A 11 -8.65 -10.69 -4.98
N LEU A 12 -7.87 -11.40 -5.80
CA LEU A 12 -7.42 -12.76 -5.52
C LEU A 12 -6.10 -12.83 -4.73
N SER A 13 -6.09 -13.65 -3.67
CA SER A 13 -4.85 -13.97 -2.95
C SER A 13 -3.85 -14.75 -3.82
N GLY A 14 -2.60 -14.82 -3.37
CA GLY A 14 -1.54 -15.56 -4.09
C GLY A 14 -1.89 -17.04 -4.32
N SER A 15 -2.48 -17.70 -3.31
CA SER A 15 -2.96 -19.09 -3.40
C SER A 15 -4.10 -19.26 -4.39
N GLU A 16 -5.01 -18.30 -4.48
CA GLU A 16 -6.16 -18.37 -5.38
C GLU A 16 -5.79 -18.15 -6.84
N ARG A 17 -4.80 -17.29 -7.10
CA ARG A 17 -4.22 -17.15 -8.45
C ARG A 17 -3.56 -18.44 -8.92
N ILE A 18 -2.92 -19.18 -8.01
CA ILE A 18 -2.34 -20.50 -8.32
C ILE A 18 -3.46 -21.52 -8.56
N ALA A 19 -4.53 -21.51 -7.77
CA ALA A 19 -5.69 -22.38 -7.96
C ALA A 19 -6.40 -22.13 -9.29
N ALA A 20 -6.63 -20.86 -9.66
CA ALA A 20 -7.22 -20.47 -10.94
C ALA A 20 -6.37 -20.98 -12.13
N ARG A 21 -5.04 -20.84 -12.03
CA ARG A 21 -4.11 -21.33 -13.05
C ARG A 21 -4.10 -22.87 -13.13
N ALA A 22 -4.16 -23.55 -11.99
CA ALA A 22 -4.24 -25.01 -11.94
C ALA A 22 -5.55 -25.54 -12.52
N ALA A 23 -6.65 -24.79 -12.37
CA ALA A 23 -7.95 -25.08 -12.96
C ALA A 23 -8.05 -24.71 -14.45
N GLY A 24 -7.03 -24.06 -15.03
CA GLY A 24 -7.05 -23.58 -16.42
C GLY A 24 -8.02 -22.43 -16.67
N GLN A 25 -8.52 -21.78 -15.62
CA GLN A 25 -9.44 -20.67 -15.69
C GLN A 25 -8.70 -19.33 -15.74
N SER A 26 -9.35 -18.31 -16.31
CA SER A 26 -8.83 -16.94 -16.24
C SER A 26 -9.02 -16.35 -14.85
N LEU A 27 -8.11 -15.47 -14.41
CA LEU A 27 -8.21 -14.83 -13.09
C LEU A 27 -9.53 -14.07 -12.92
N THR A 28 -9.99 -13.42 -13.99
CA THR A 28 -11.26 -12.68 -14.02
C THR A 28 -12.46 -13.60 -13.84
N GLU A 29 -12.43 -14.79 -14.43
CA GLU A 29 -13.51 -15.78 -14.32
C GLU A 29 -13.56 -16.36 -12.90
N TYR A 30 -12.40 -16.77 -12.38
CA TYR A 30 -12.28 -17.27 -11.01
C TYR A 30 -12.73 -16.20 -9.98
N ALA A 31 -12.29 -14.96 -10.14
CA ALA A 31 -12.71 -13.84 -9.28
C ALA A 31 -14.22 -13.59 -9.37
N ARG A 32 -14.82 -13.69 -10.56
CA ARG A 32 -16.26 -13.49 -10.76
C ARG A 32 -17.08 -14.60 -10.10
N GLU A 33 -16.64 -15.85 -10.22
CA GLU A 33 -17.33 -16.99 -9.62
C GLU A 33 -17.27 -16.96 -8.09
N HIS A 34 -16.12 -16.58 -7.52
CA HIS A 34 -15.90 -16.61 -6.07
C HIS A 34 -16.40 -15.36 -5.33
N TYR A 35 -16.32 -14.18 -5.95
CA TYR A 35 -16.62 -12.90 -5.30
C TYR A 35 -17.74 -12.09 -5.97
N GLY A 36 -18.19 -12.53 -7.14
CA GLY A 36 -19.23 -11.85 -7.91
C GLY A 36 -18.72 -10.68 -8.74
N THR A 37 -19.53 -10.29 -9.73
CA THR A 37 -19.20 -9.20 -10.66
C THR A 37 -19.12 -7.84 -9.98
N SER A 38 -19.89 -7.61 -8.91
CA SER A 38 -19.89 -6.36 -8.15
C SER A 38 -18.55 -6.11 -7.45
N ALA A 39 -17.98 -7.12 -6.79
CA ALA A 39 -16.66 -7.01 -6.15
C ALA A 39 -15.53 -6.77 -7.16
N LEU A 40 -15.65 -7.34 -8.36
CA LEU A 40 -14.74 -7.07 -9.48
C LEU A 40 -14.84 -5.62 -9.99
N MET A 41 -16.05 -5.06 -10.05
CA MET A 41 -16.26 -3.66 -10.42
C MET A 41 -15.76 -2.73 -9.32
N GLU A 42 -16.00 -3.02 -8.04
CA GLU A 42 -15.45 -2.23 -6.93
C GLU A 42 -13.91 -2.27 -6.90
N ALA A 43 -13.30 -3.41 -7.17
CA ALA A 43 -11.85 -3.54 -7.33
C ALA A 43 -11.29 -2.85 -8.60
N ALA A 44 -12.17 -2.49 -9.55
CA ALA A 44 -11.84 -1.75 -10.77
C ALA A 44 -12.11 -0.24 -10.66
N ASP A 45 -13.08 0.18 -9.84
CA ASP A 45 -13.59 1.56 -9.69
C ASP A 45 -13.01 2.27 -8.44
N GLY A 46 -12.60 1.51 -7.42
CA GLY A 46 -12.00 2.02 -6.19
C GLY A 46 -10.48 2.30 -6.32
N GLY A 47 -10.08 3.50 -5.92
CA GLY A 47 -8.68 3.97 -5.82
C GLY A 47 -7.80 3.18 -4.83
N PRO A 48 -6.69 3.80 -4.38
CA PRO A 48 -5.31 3.29 -4.47
C PRO A 48 -5.16 1.76 -4.37
N SER A 49 -4.45 1.20 -5.35
CA SER A 49 -4.15 -0.24 -5.54
C SER A 49 -4.06 -1.05 -4.24
N ALA A 50 -4.85 -2.12 -4.16
CA ALA A 50 -4.72 -3.19 -3.20
C ALA A 50 -3.37 -3.92 -3.35
N SER A 51 -2.35 -3.31 -2.76
CA SER A 51 -1.02 -3.77 -2.35
C SER A 51 -0.14 -2.54 -2.40
N GLU A 52 -0.30 -1.59 -1.47
CA GLU A 52 0.84 -0.74 -1.13
C GLU A 52 1.89 -1.69 -0.59
N THR A 53 2.82 -2.08 -1.46
CA THR A 53 3.91 -2.95 -1.04
C THR A 53 4.68 -2.21 0.04
N ALA A 54 5.40 -2.93 0.91
CA ALA A 54 6.26 -2.25 1.88
C ALA A 54 7.16 -1.19 1.21
N ALA A 55 7.53 -1.39 -0.06
CA ALA A 55 8.27 -0.42 -0.87
C ALA A 55 7.46 0.84 -1.23
N ASP A 56 6.16 0.74 -1.51
CA ASP A 56 5.29 1.91 -1.77
C ASP A 56 5.08 2.73 -0.49
N VAL A 57 4.85 2.04 0.63
CA VAL A 57 4.73 2.68 1.96
C VAL A 57 6.04 3.35 2.36
N ASP A 58 7.18 2.71 2.10
CA ASP A 58 8.50 3.30 2.32
C ASP A 58 8.79 4.48 1.38
N ALA A 59 8.31 4.43 0.13
CA ALA A 59 8.45 5.55 -0.80
C ALA A 59 7.62 6.77 -0.35
N LEU A 60 6.38 6.55 0.10
CA LEU A 60 5.53 7.59 0.68
C LEU A 60 6.19 8.22 1.91
N ALA A 61 6.64 7.38 2.85
CA ALA A 61 7.35 7.82 4.05
C ALA A 61 8.63 8.60 3.71
N LEU A 62 9.42 8.12 2.74
CA LEU A 62 10.64 8.79 2.32
C LEU A 62 10.39 10.19 1.76
N GLN A 63 9.32 10.36 0.97
CA GLN A 63 8.94 11.65 0.40
C GLN A 63 8.47 12.63 1.49
N ALA A 64 7.67 12.15 2.45
CA ALA A 64 7.14 12.95 3.55
C ALA A 64 8.19 13.33 4.62
N MET A 65 9.23 12.52 4.82
CA MET A 65 10.28 12.80 5.81
C MET A 65 11.14 14.00 5.42
N ASP A 66 11.56 14.78 6.42
CA ASP A 66 12.59 15.82 6.25
C ASP A 66 13.97 15.20 5.99
N GLY A 67 14.87 15.95 5.36
CA GLY A 67 16.24 15.52 5.08
C GLY A 67 16.99 15.04 6.33
N ALA A 68 16.75 15.66 7.50
CA ALA A 68 17.37 15.24 8.75
C ALA A 68 16.93 13.83 9.20
N ASP A 69 15.64 13.53 9.09
CA ASP A 69 15.09 12.22 9.46
C ASP A 69 15.50 11.13 8.49
N ARG A 70 15.64 11.45 7.20
CA ARG A 70 16.19 10.51 6.20
C ARG A 70 17.61 10.09 6.56
N VAL A 71 18.45 11.02 7.02
CA VAL A 71 19.81 10.72 7.47
C VAL A 71 19.80 9.84 8.72
N LYS A 72 18.92 10.12 9.69
CA LYS A 72 18.79 9.31 10.91
C LYS A 72 18.30 7.88 10.62
N ALA A 73 17.30 7.72 9.76
CA ALA A 73 16.78 6.41 9.34
C ALA A 73 17.88 5.58 8.65
N ASN A 74 18.63 6.20 7.72
CA ASN A 74 19.76 5.56 7.05
C ASN A 74 20.89 5.19 8.03
N ALA A 75 21.22 6.08 8.98
CA ALA A 75 22.23 5.81 10.01
C ALA A 75 21.85 4.64 10.93
N LYS A 76 20.54 4.47 11.21
CA LYS A 76 19.98 3.34 11.98
C LYS A 76 19.76 2.08 11.13
N ASN A 77 20.02 2.12 9.82
CA ASN A 77 19.75 1.04 8.86
C ASN A 77 18.29 0.53 8.92
N VAL A 78 17.34 1.44 9.14
CA VAL A 78 15.90 1.16 9.17
C VAL A 78 15.21 1.78 7.98
N SER A 79 14.12 1.18 7.54
CA SER A 79 13.33 1.74 6.45
C SER A 79 12.60 3.01 6.91
N PRO A 80 12.31 3.96 6.00
CA PRO A 80 11.59 5.20 6.29
C PRO A 80 10.30 4.99 7.10
N SER A 81 9.47 4.01 6.68
CA SER A 81 8.21 3.72 7.36
C SER A 81 8.40 3.11 8.75
N ALA A 82 9.43 2.27 8.92
CA ALA A 82 9.77 1.71 10.23
C ALA A 82 10.30 2.78 11.18
N TYR A 83 11.09 3.72 10.67
CA TYR A 83 11.60 4.85 11.44
C TYR A 83 10.46 5.72 11.99
N LEU A 84 9.49 6.08 11.14
CA LEU A 84 8.34 6.90 11.55
C LEU A 84 7.51 6.25 12.66
N ARG A 85 7.28 4.94 12.56
CA ARG A 85 6.58 4.17 13.61
C ARG A 85 7.36 4.12 14.92
N ALA A 86 8.68 4.01 14.84
CA ALA A 86 9.53 3.87 16.02
C ALA A 86 9.72 5.19 16.78
N GLU A 87 9.89 6.30 16.06
CA GLU A 87 10.24 7.59 16.67
C GLU A 87 9.04 8.50 16.91
N TYR A 88 8.00 8.39 16.09
CA TYR A 88 6.85 9.30 16.11
C TYR A 88 5.50 8.58 16.33
N ASP A 89 5.48 7.25 16.46
CA ASP A 89 4.25 6.43 16.51
C ASP A 89 3.30 6.66 15.31
N ILE A 90 3.84 7.13 14.18
CA ILE A 90 3.09 7.40 12.95
C ILE A 90 3.16 6.17 12.04
N ASP A 91 1.99 5.65 11.64
CA ASP A 91 1.89 4.63 10.60
C ASP A 91 1.57 5.26 9.23
N PRO A 92 2.52 5.29 8.27
CA PRO A 92 2.31 5.87 6.94
C PRO A 92 1.15 5.23 6.16
N ARG A 93 0.79 3.99 6.47
CA ARG A 93 -0.35 3.29 5.82
C ARG A 93 -1.70 3.91 6.12
N ARG A 94 -1.78 4.79 7.12
CA ARG A 94 -3.01 5.50 7.48
C ARG A 94 -3.23 6.74 6.62
N TYR A 95 -2.25 7.11 5.79
CA TYR A 95 -2.24 8.31 4.99
C TYR A 95 -2.23 7.94 3.52
N SER A 96 -3.10 8.58 2.73
CA SER A 96 -3.19 8.38 1.28
C SER A 96 -2.32 9.36 0.49
N ASP A 97 -1.80 10.40 1.15
CA ASP A 97 -1.06 11.50 0.52
C ASP A 97 0.19 11.87 1.32
N VAL A 98 1.20 12.38 0.61
CA VAL A 98 2.49 12.81 1.18
C VAL A 98 2.31 14.03 2.08
N ASP A 99 1.47 14.99 1.67
CA ASP A 99 1.28 16.23 2.42
C ASP A 99 0.62 15.95 3.78
N ASP A 100 -0.38 15.06 3.82
CA ASP A 100 -1.04 14.68 5.07
C ASP A 100 -0.07 13.95 6.03
N LEU A 101 0.77 13.06 5.49
CA LEU A 101 1.80 12.38 6.28
C LEU A 101 2.87 13.37 6.77
N HIS A 102 3.31 14.30 5.92
CA HIS A 102 4.29 15.32 6.29
C HIS A 102 3.76 16.21 7.41
N ASN A 103 2.51 16.67 7.31
CA ASN A 103 1.86 17.47 8.35
C ASN A 103 1.76 16.72 9.69
N ALA A 104 1.50 15.40 9.66
CA ALA A 104 1.49 14.59 10.88
C ALA A 104 2.89 14.50 11.53
N ILE A 105 3.95 14.32 10.73
CA ILE A 105 5.33 14.32 11.21
C ILE A 105 5.69 15.67 11.83
N LEU A 106 5.32 16.77 11.17
CA LEU A 106 5.53 18.12 11.70
C LEU A 106 4.81 18.36 13.02
N ALA A 107 3.55 17.91 13.14
CA ALA A 107 2.78 18.05 14.37
C ALA A 107 3.45 17.34 15.57
N GLU A 108 4.00 16.14 15.35
CA GLU A 108 4.77 15.43 16.38
C GLU A 108 6.07 16.17 16.74
N LEU A 109 6.80 16.69 15.74
CA LEU A 109 8.02 17.46 15.96
C LEU A 109 7.77 18.77 16.74
N GLU A 110 6.64 19.44 16.49
CA GLU A 110 6.25 20.66 17.20
C GLU A 110 5.72 20.36 18.61
N GLY A 111 4.99 19.25 18.80
CA GLY A 111 4.51 18.81 20.10
C GLY A 111 5.61 18.34 21.06
N GLN A 112 6.78 17.99 20.53
CA GLN A 112 7.97 17.61 21.30
C GLN A 112 8.84 18.81 21.76
N ARG A 113 8.46 20.06 21.44
CA ARG A 113 9.21 21.28 21.83
C ARG A 113 8.80 21.89 23.17
#